data_AF-A0A3D4TFV9-F1
#
_entry.id   AF-A0A3D4TFV9-F1
#
_cell.length_a   1.000
_cell.length_b   1.000
_cell.length_c   1.000
_cell.angle_alpha   90.00
_cell.angle_beta   90.00
_cell.angle_gamma   90.00
#
_symmetry.space_group_name_H-M   'P 1'
#
loop_
_entity.id
_entity.type
_entity.pdbx_description
1 polymer ?
#
loop_
_entity_poly.entity_id
_entity_poly.type
_entity_poly.pdbx_seq_one_letter_code
_entity_poly.pdbx_strand_id
1 'polypeptide(L)'
;MKRVVVTGIGTITPLGNNLHDYWNGLINGVSGAGPITLFDATKFKTRFACEIKGFDPTNFMDRKEARKLDRFAQLAIAVSDAAVTDAGISKENV
;
A
#
# COMPACT_ATOMS: atom_id res chain seq x y z
N MET A 1 18.52 -9.39 27.48
CA MET A 1 17.39 -9.14 26.54
C MET A 1 17.78 -7.98 25.62
N LYS A 2 17.60 -8.09 24.30
CA LYS A 2 17.88 -6.97 23.37
C LYS A 2 16.60 -6.14 23.18
N ARG A 3 16.72 -4.81 23.20
CA ARG A 3 15.60 -3.90 22.89
C ARG A 3 15.39 -3.87 21.38
N VAL A 4 14.14 -3.90 20.95
CA VAL A 4 13.71 -3.80 19.55
C VAL A 4 12.81 -2.58 19.42
N VAL A 5 12.97 -1.82 18.35
CA VAL A 5 12.22 -0.61 18.05
C VAL A 5 11.75 -0.62 16.59
N VAL A 6 10.69 0.13 16.29
CA VAL A 6 10.22 0.38 14.91
C VAL A 6 10.91 1.65 14.43
N THR A 7 11.65 1.56 13.33
CA THR A 7 12.41 2.69 12.76
C THR A 7 11.82 3.23 11.47
N GLY A 8 10.97 2.49 10.78
CA GLY A 8 10.30 2.95 9.57
C GLY A 8 8.97 2.26 9.30
N ILE A 9 8.08 2.96 8.61
CA ILE A 9 6.71 2.53 8.30
C ILE A 9 6.43 2.81 6.81
N GLY A 10 5.98 1.78 6.10
CA GLY A 10 5.46 1.90 4.74
C GLY A 10 3.96 1.66 4.74
N THR A 11 3.19 2.46 3.98
CA THR A 11 1.73 2.33 3.92
C THR A 11 1.19 2.53 2.51
N ILE A 12 0.42 1.56 2.00
CA ILE A 12 -0.45 1.71 0.85
C ILE A 12 -1.82 1.16 1.26
N THR A 13 -2.81 2.04 1.36
CA THR A 13 -4.10 1.72 1.97
C THR A 13 -5.25 2.42 1.21
N PRO A 14 -6.51 2.02 1.45
CA PRO A 14 -7.67 2.72 0.91
C PRO A 14 -7.82 4.18 1.39
N LEU A 15 -7.09 4.58 2.43
CA LEU A 15 -7.09 5.93 3.01
C LEU A 15 -5.93 6.80 2.49
N GLY A 16 -4.93 6.21 1.84
CA GLY A 16 -3.75 6.92 1.35
C GLY A 16 -2.65 5.95 0.91
N ASN A 17 -1.88 6.36 -0.10
CA ASN A 17 -0.79 5.59 -0.71
C ASN A 17 0.59 5.96 -0.14
N ASN A 18 0.64 6.77 0.91
CA ASN A 18 1.84 7.14 1.65
C ASN A 18 1.47 7.39 3.13
N LEU A 19 2.48 7.48 3.99
CA LEU A 19 2.31 7.58 5.44
C LEU A 19 1.52 8.82 5.86
N HIS A 20 1.79 9.97 5.23
CA HIS A 20 1.13 11.23 5.52
C HIS A 20 -0.39 11.16 5.23
N ASP A 21 -0.75 10.70 4.03
CA ASP A 21 -2.15 10.62 3.61
C ASP A 21 -2.92 9.57 4.40
N TYR A 22 -2.28 8.41 4.65
CA TYR A 22 -2.84 7.38 5.51
C TYR A 22 -3.13 7.92 6.92
N TRP A 23 -2.15 8.59 7.53
CA TRP A 23 -2.29 9.14 8.88
C TRP A 23 -3.40 10.18 8.95
N ASN A 24 -3.42 11.13 8.01
CA ASN A 24 -4.45 12.15 7.93
C ASN A 24 -5.84 11.56 7.73
N GLY A 25 -5.99 10.55 6.86
CA GLY A 25 -7.26 9.85 6.67
C GLY A 25 -7.72 9.14 7.95
N LEU A 26 -6.78 8.48 8.64
CA LEU A 26 -7.05 7.75 9.88
C LEU A 26 -7.54 8.68 11.01
N ILE A 27 -6.82 9.77 11.30
CA ILE A 27 -7.15 10.67 12.42
C ILE A 27 -8.45 11.45 12.18
N ASN A 28 -8.80 11.69 10.92
CA ASN A 28 -10.03 12.38 10.54
C ASN A 28 -11.23 11.43 10.37
N GLY A 29 -11.06 10.13 10.64
CA GLY A 29 -12.15 9.15 10.51
C GLY A 29 -12.67 8.99 9.08
N VAL A 30 -11.82 9.21 8.09
CA VAL A 30 -12.19 9.10 6.67
C VAL A 30 -12.50 7.64 6.34
N SER A 31 -13.60 7.39 5.62
CA SER A 31 -13.93 6.06 5.13
C SER A 31 -13.21 5.76 3.82
N GLY A 32 -12.56 4.60 3.74
CA GLY A 32 -11.96 4.07 2.52
C GLY A 32 -12.95 3.35 1.60
N ALA A 33 -14.19 3.14 2.06
CA ALA A 33 -15.19 2.36 1.32
C ALA A 33 -15.66 3.08 0.05
N GLY A 34 -15.86 2.31 -1.01
CA GLY A 34 -16.43 2.76 -2.27
C GLY A 34 -16.96 1.59 -3.10
N PRO A 35 -17.53 1.85 -4.29
CA PRO A 35 -17.94 0.79 -5.20
C PRO A 35 -16.76 -0.13 -5.56
N ILE A 36 -17.03 -1.42 -5.74
CA ILE A 36 -16.04 -2.36 -6.29
C ILE A 36 -15.76 -1.97 -7.74
N THR A 37 -14.49 -1.77 -8.10
CA THR A 37 -14.06 -1.39 -9.46
C THR A 37 -13.14 -2.42 -10.11
N LEU A 38 -12.61 -3.36 -9.32
CA LEU A 38 -11.63 -4.33 -9.80
C LEU A 38 -12.23 -5.51 -10.57
N PHE A 39 -13.54 -5.72 -10.43
CA PHE A 39 -14.30 -6.72 -11.16
C PHE A 39 -15.78 -6.33 -11.24
N ASP A 40 -16.53 -7.00 -12.11
CA ASP A 40 -17.98 -6.82 -12.21
C ASP A 40 -18.70 -7.44 -10.99
N ALA A 41 -19.11 -6.56 -10.07
CA ALA A 41 -19.84 -6.95 -8.86
C ALA A 41 -21.37 -7.00 -9.02
N THR A 42 -21.93 -6.83 -10.23
CA THR A 42 -23.39 -6.71 -10.44
C THR A 42 -24.21 -7.91 -9.95
N LYS A 43 -23.64 -9.12 -10.01
CA LYS A 43 -24.29 -10.37 -9.57
C LYS A 43 -24.13 -10.67 -8.08
N PHE A 44 -23.41 -9.82 -7.33
CA PHE A 44 -23.13 -10.02 -5.91
C PHE A 44 -24.09 -9.20 -5.04
N LYS A 45 -24.37 -9.73 -3.84
CA LYS A 45 -25.17 -9.03 -2.80
C LYS A 45 -24.45 -7.78 -2.30
N THR A 46 -23.13 -7.89 -2.09
CA THR A 46 -22.26 -6.79 -1.68
C THR A 46 -21.54 -6.22 -2.89
N ARG A 47 -21.54 -4.88 -3.02
CA ARG A 47 -21.01 -4.17 -4.20
C ARG A 47 -20.04 -3.04 -3.84
N PHE A 48 -19.61 -3.00 -2.58
CA PHE A 48 -18.66 -2.03 -2.07
C PHE A 48 -17.48 -2.75 -1.41
N ALA A 49 -16.32 -2.09 -1.44
CA ALA A 49 -15.10 -2.56 -0.80
C ALA A 49 -14.23 -1.35 -0.43
N CYS A 50 -13.18 -1.59 0.35
CA CYS A 50 -12.13 -0.61 0.60
C CYS A 50 -10.97 -0.90 -0.34
N GLU A 51 -11.10 -0.50 -1.61
CA GLU A 51 -10.06 -0.71 -2.62
C GLU A 51 -8.95 0.34 -2.50
N ILE A 52 -7.71 -0.06 -2.80
CA ILE A 52 -6.60 0.89 -2.95
C ILE A 52 -6.81 1.66 -4.25
N LYS A 53 -6.86 2.99 -4.14
CA LYS A 53 -7.18 3.93 -5.23
C LYS A 53 -5.89 4.42 -5.88
N GLY A 54 -5.86 4.46 -7.22
CA GLY A 54 -4.74 5.04 -7.97
C GLY A 54 -3.40 4.31 -7.81
N PHE A 55 -3.40 3.03 -7.45
CA PHE A 55 -2.18 2.23 -7.40
C PHE A 55 -1.78 1.78 -8.81
N ASP A 56 -0.59 2.21 -9.24
CA ASP A 56 0.08 1.73 -10.45
C ASP A 56 1.38 1.03 -10.05
N PRO A 57 1.52 -0.30 -10.28
CA PRO A 57 2.74 -1.03 -9.94
C PRO A 57 3.96 -0.54 -10.73
N THR A 58 3.77 0.06 -11.92
CA THR A 58 4.88 0.51 -12.77
C THR A 58 5.61 1.73 -12.22
N ASN A 59 5.08 2.38 -11.17
CA ASN A 59 5.79 3.42 -10.42
C ASN A 59 6.83 2.85 -9.45
N PHE A 60 6.81 1.54 -9.18
CA PHE A 60 7.64 0.89 -8.16
C PHE A 60 8.50 -0.25 -8.72
N MET A 61 8.15 -0.81 -9.87
CA MET A 61 8.87 -1.91 -10.49
C MET A 61 8.75 -1.87 -12.00
N ASP A 62 9.66 -2.56 -12.68
CA ASP A 62 9.63 -2.67 -14.12
C ASP A 62 8.33 -3.32 -14.61
N ARG A 63 7.82 -2.86 -15.76
CA ARG A 63 6.59 -3.39 -16.37
C ARG A 63 6.63 -4.92 -16.57
N LYS A 64 7.83 -5.49 -16.80
CA LYS A 64 8.02 -6.94 -16.95
C LYS A 64 7.82 -7.69 -15.64
N GLU A 65 8.22 -7.10 -14.52
CA GLU A 65 8.05 -7.68 -13.18
C GLU A 65 6.61 -7.51 -12.71
N ALA A 66 6.04 -6.31 -12.89
CA ALA A 66 4.65 -6.03 -12.56
C ALA A 66 3.69 -7.05 -13.18
N ARG A 67 3.92 -7.47 -14.44
CA ARG A 67 3.09 -8.47 -15.13
C ARG A 67 3.21 -9.89 -14.59
N LYS A 68 4.30 -10.23 -13.91
CA LYS A 68 4.54 -11.58 -13.37
C LYS A 68 4.01 -11.75 -11.95
N LEU A 69 3.81 -10.64 -11.25
CA LEU A 69 3.42 -10.62 -9.85
C LEU A 69 1.93 -10.41 -9.70
N ASP A 70 1.33 -11.16 -8.78
CA ASP A 70 -0.02 -10.86 -8.31
C ASP A 70 -0.05 -9.50 -7.61
N ARG A 71 -1.23 -8.88 -7.59
CA ARG A 71 -1.39 -7.54 -7.04
C ARG A 71 -0.99 -7.42 -5.56
N PHE A 72 -1.19 -8.47 -4.76
CA PHE A 72 -0.76 -8.45 -3.36
C PHE A 72 0.78 -8.39 -3.25
N ALA A 73 1.50 -9.08 -4.13
CA ALA A 73 2.96 -9.06 -4.15
C ALA A 73 3.51 -7.73 -4.66
N GLN A 74 2.85 -7.14 -5.68
CA GLN A 74 3.18 -5.79 -6.14
C GLN A 74 3.09 -4.76 -5.01
N LEU A 75 2.00 -4.83 -4.22
CA LEU A 75 1.80 -3.97 -3.05
C LEU A 75 2.84 -4.23 -1.97
N ALA A 76 3.13 -5.48 -1.66
CA ALA A 76 4.12 -5.84 -0.65
C ALA A 76 5.51 -5.28 -0.97
N ILE A 77 5.95 -5.37 -2.22
CA ILE A 77 7.23 -4.81 -2.68
C ILE A 77 7.22 -3.29 -2.52
N ALA A 78 6.21 -2.60 -3.07
CA ALA A 78 6.11 -1.15 -3.01
C ALA A 78 6.08 -0.61 -1.55
N VAL A 79 5.32 -1.28 -0.67
CA VAL A 79 5.23 -0.90 0.76
C VAL A 79 6.54 -1.15 1.50
N SER A 80 7.23 -2.25 1.20
CA SER A 80 8.49 -2.60 1.85
C SER A 80 9.58 -1.57 1.53
N ASP A 81 9.68 -1.14 0.27
CA ASP A 81 10.61 -0.10 -0.14
C ASP A 81 10.31 1.23 0.56
N ALA A 82 9.04 1.60 0.70
CA ALA A 82 8.64 2.78 1.45
C ALA A 82 9.07 2.69 2.93
N ALA A 83 8.93 1.52 3.56
CA ALA A 83 9.33 1.31 4.95
C ALA A 83 10.86 1.38 5.16
N VAL A 84 11.63 0.80 4.24
CA VAL A 84 13.10 0.86 4.27
C VAL A 84 13.58 2.30 4.08
N THR A 85 12.95 3.03 3.17
CA THR A 85 13.22 4.45 2.92
C THR A 85 12.90 5.30 4.14
N ASP A 86 11.74 5.11 4.77
CA ASP A 86 11.33 5.81 5.99
C ASP A 86 12.26 5.52 7.17
N ALA A 87 12.78 4.30 7.25
CA ALA A 87 13.79 3.91 8.24
C ALA A 87 15.18 4.54 7.99
N GLY A 88 15.40 5.19 6.85
CA GLY A 88 16.70 5.71 6.45
C GLY A 88 17.74 4.62 6.22
N ILE A 89 17.30 3.40 5.89
CA ILE A 89 18.17 2.24 5.67
C ILE A 89 18.67 2.25 4.22
N SER A 90 19.97 2.08 4.04
CA SER A 90 20.71 2.15 2.79
C SER A 90 21.81 1.08 2.77
N LYS A 91 22.50 0.88 1.64
CA LYS A 91 23.58 -0.12 1.58
C LYS A 91 24.78 0.28 2.44
N GLU A 92 24.91 1.56 2.76
CA GLU A 92 26.03 2.15 3.49
C GLU A 92 25.88 2.05 5.01
N ASN A 93 24.66 1.80 5.52
CA ASN A 93 24.36 1.80 6.97
C ASN A 93 23.63 0.54 7.46
N VAL A 94 23.65 -0.54 6.66
CA VAL A 94 23.21 -1.90 7.02
C VAL A 94 24.35 -2.72 7.59
#